data_AF-A0A1G1WNC9-F1
#
_entry.id   AF-A0A1G1WNC9-F1
#
_cell.length_a   1.000
_cell.length_b   1.000
_cell.length_c   1.000
_cell.angle_alpha   90.00
_cell.angle_beta   90.00
_cell.angle_gamma   90.00
#
_symmetry.space_group_name_H-M   'P 1'
#
loop_
_entity.id
_entity.type
_entity.pdbx_description
1 polymer ?
#
loop_
_entity_poly.entity_id
_entity_poly.type
_entity_poly.pdbx_seq_one_letter_code
_entity_poly.pdbx_strand_id
1 'polypeptide(L)'
;MLITPHALVGIAIATQFDRVWMVAPLAIGSHFILDSVPHWDLDTEDISKKDVFISALDVGLAIFLATILTWGNSDWEMMWLGGLSASIPDAHNLLNALYNSPKRLKKYTLVHNKYHYGKYVRFLPGIALQLFVIMMSLVVMSL
;
A
#
# COMPACT_ATOMS: atom_id res chain seq x y z
N MET A 1 -2.94 -6.32 0.86
CA MET A 1 -2.38 -6.39 -0.52
C MET A 1 -0.92 -5.99 -0.44
N LEU A 2 -0.15 -6.17 -1.51
CA LEU A 2 1.23 -5.69 -1.55
C LEU A 2 1.29 -4.15 -1.48
N ILE A 3 2.44 -3.56 -1.14
CA ILE A 3 2.61 -2.10 -0.97
C ILE A 3 2.45 -1.36 -2.30
N THR A 4 2.89 -1.94 -3.43
CA THR A 4 2.80 -1.28 -4.75
C THR A 4 1.39 -0.78 -5.11
N PRO A 5 0.32 -1.60 -5.10
CA PRO A 5 -1.02 -1.12 -5.41
C PRO A 5 -1.49 -0.01 -4.46
N HIS A 6 -1.20 -0.09 -3.16
CA HIS A 6 -1.56 0.98 -2.20
C HIS A 6 -0.85 2.28 -2.53
N ALA A 7 0.46 2.24 -2.74
CA ALA A 7 1.24 3.43 -3.08
C ALA A 7 0.72 4.10 -4.37
N LEU A 8 0.41 3.30 -5.41
CA LEU A 8 -0.09 3.83 -6.67
C LEU A 8 -1.52 4.37 -6.57
N VAL A 9 -2.41 3.77 -5.77
CA VAL A 9 -3.73 4.35 -5.49
C VAL A 9 -3.60 5.67 -4.72
N GLY A 10 -2.70 5.74 -3.74
CA GLY A 10 -2.39 6.97 -3.01
C GLY A 10 -1.90 8.08 -3.93
N ILE A 11 -0.99 7.77 -4.86
CA ILE A 11 -0.51 8.71 -5.89
C ILE A 11 -1.67 9.13 -6.79
N ALA A 12 -2.52 8.20 -7.23
CA ALA A 12 -3.66 8.52 -8.10
C ALA A 12 -4.69 9.41 -7.40
N ILE A 13 -4.92 9.24 -6.10
CA ILE A 13 -5.73 10.17 -5.32
C ILE A 13 -5.09 11.56 -5.32
N ALA A 14 -3.78 11.65 -5.13
CA ALA A 14 -3.08 12.93 -5.10
C ALA A 14 -3.11 13.70 -6.42
N THR A 15 -3.26 13.04 -7.57
CA THR A 15 -3.45 13.75 -8.86
C THR A 15 -4.85 14.35 -9.01
N GLN A 16 -5.80 13.97 -8.14
CA GLN A 16 -7.19 14.42 -8.20
C GLN A 16 -7.53 15.48 -7.14
N PHE A 17 -6.59 15.80 -6.24
CA PHE A 17 -6.82 16.73 -5.13
C PHE A 17 -5.57 17.53 -4.77
N ASP A 18 -5.73 18.84 -4.64
CA ASP A 18 -4.61 19.76 -4.38
C ASP A 18 -4.40 20.09 -2.88
N ARG A 19 -5.15 19.43 -1.98
CA ARG A 19 -5.17 19.78 -0.54
C ARG A 19 -4.69 18.63 0.31
N VAL A 20 -3.64 18.88 1.11
CA VAL A 20 -3.02 17.90 2.04
C VAL A 20 -4.04 17.22 2.94
N TRP A 21 -4.99 17.98 3.49
CA TRP A 21 -6.03 17.46 4.38
C TRP A 21 -7.09 16.61 3.66
N MET A 22 -7.11 16.60 2.34
CA MET A 22 -7.93 15.66 1.56
C MET A 22 -7.11 14.42 1.18
N VAL A 23 -5.92 14.62 0.60
CA VAL A 23 -5.11 13.52 0.08
C VAL A 23 -4.66 12.55 1.16
N ALA A 24 -4.11 13.03 2.28
CA ALA A 24 -3.60 12.11 3.29
C ALA A 24 -4.73 11.25 3.91
N PRO A 25 -5.88 11.79 4.35
CA PRO A 25 -6.98 10.96 4.83
C PRO A 25 -7.59 10.04 3.78
N LEU A 26 -7.75 10.49 2.53
CA LEU A 26 -8.28 9.66 1.45
C LEU A 26 -7.33 8.52 1.09
N ALA A 27 -6.03 8.78 1.02
CA ALA A 27 -5.01 7.78 0.75
C ALA A 27 -4.96 6.73 1.88
N ILE A 28 -4.95 7.16 3.15
CA ILE A 28 -5.04 6.25 4.31
C ILE A 28 -6.35 5.44 4.26
N GLY A 29 -7.48 6.09 3.94
CA GLY A 29 -8.77 5.40 3.81
C GLY A 29 -8.77 4.35 2.70
N SER A 30 -8.15 4.68 1.56
CA SER A 30 -8.05 3.77 0.42
C SER A 30 -7.31 2.49 0.76
N HIS A 31 -6.32 2.55 1.65
CA HIS A 31 -5.58 1.38 2.13
C HIS A 31 -6.53 0.31 2.69
N PHE A 32 -7.38 0.71 3.63
CA PHE A 32 -8.33 -0.23 4.27
C PHE A 32 -9.40 -0.73 3.31
N ILE A 33 -9.78 0.07 2.31
CA ILE A 33 -10.69 -0.35 1.24
C ILE A 33 -10.02 -1.43 0.39
N LEU A 34 -8.78 -1.23 -0.04
CA LEU A 34 -8.02 -2.19 -0.84
C LEU A 34 -7.82 -3.52 -0.10
N ASP A 35 -7.47 -3.47 1.17
CA ASP A 35 -7.31 -4.68 1.98
C ASP A 35 -8.62 -5.43 2.22
N SER A 36 -9.77 -4.76 2.09
CA SER A 36 -11.07 -5.41 2.21
C SER A 36 -11.51 -6.19 0.96
N VAL A 37 -10.78 -6.06 -0.15
CA VAL A 37 -11.05 -6.82 -1.38
C VAL A 37 -10.22 -8.10 -1.39
N PRO A 38 -10.77 -9.27 -1.79
CA PRO A 38 -10.03 -10.53 -1.78
C PRO A 38 -8.73 -10.47 -2.62
N HIS A 39 -7.58 -10.69 -1.98
CA HIS A 39 -6.27 -10.53 -2.61
C HIS A 39 -5.29 -11.62 -2.16
N TRP A 40 -4.15 -11.70 -2.85
CA TRP A 40 -3.01 -12.49 -2.37
C TRP A 40 -2.07 -11.59 -1.57
N ASP A 41 -1.53 -12.09 -0.47
CA ASP A 41 -0.55 -11.38 0.33
C ASP A 41 0.46 -12.36 0.95
N LEU A 42 1.53 -11.81 1.50
CA LEU A 42 2.49 -12.56 2.30
C LEU A 42 1.91 -12.85 3.70
N ASP A 43 2.26 -14.02 4.22
CA ASP A 43 1.94 -14.36 5.61
C ASP A 43 2.80 -13.52 6.54
N THR A 44 2.15 -12.86 7.50
CA THR A 44 2.79 -11.99 8.48
C THR A 44 2.99 -12.68 9.84
N GLU A 45 2.44 -13.89 10.02
CA GLU A 45 2.56 -14.67 11.26
C GLU A 45 3.81 -15.58 11.25
N ASP A 46 4.16 -16.16 10.11
CA ASP A 46 5.36 -16.98 9.91
C ASP A 46 6.22 -16.47 8.74
N ILE A 47 6.98 -15.41 9.00
CA ILE A 47 7.76 -14.70 7.96
C ILE A 47 9.04 -15.50 7.64
N SER A 48 9.13 -16.02 6.42
CA SER A 48 10.36 -16.63 5.92
C SER A 48 11.31 -15.58 5.31
N LYS A 49 12.59 -15.95 5.11
CA LYS A 49 13.57 -15.10 4.37
C LYS A 49 13.10 -14.76 2.95
N LYS A 50 12.34 -15.67 2.33
CA LYS A 50 11.77 -15.47 0.99
C LYS A 50 10.71 -14.36 1.04
N ASP A 51 9.87 -14.36 2.08
CA ASP A 51 8.81 -13.36 2.23
C ASP A 51 9.42 -11.97 2.45
N VAL A 52 10.45 -11.86 3.31
CA VAL A 52 11.21 -10.61 3.47
C VAL A 52 11.79 -10.12 2.15
N PHE A 53 12.36 -11.03 1.35
CA PHE A 53 12.91 -10.68 0.04
C PHE A 53 11.83 -10.20 -0.94
N ILE A 54 10.68 -10.86 -0.99
CA ILE A 54 9.55 -10.45 -1.83
C ILE A 54 9.00 -9.08 -1.37
N SER A 55 8.82 -8.87 -0.06
CA SER A 55 8.43 -7.56 0.48
C SER A 55 9.42 -6.47 0.11
N ALA A 56 10.73 -6.74 0.19
CA ALA A 56 11.76 -5.78 -0.17
C ALA A 56 11.72 -5.43 -1.67
N LEU A 57 11.49 -6.43 -2.54
CA LEU A 57 11.29 -6.20 -3.98
C LEU A 57 10.04 -5.38 -4.26
N ASP A 58 8.95 -5.64 -3.56
CA ASP A 58 7.69 -4.90 -3.73
C ASP A 58 7.81 -3.44 -3.24
N VAL A 59 8.43 -3.19 -2.08
CA VAL A 59 8.77 -1.83 -1.64
C VAL A 59 9.68 -1.13 -2.65
N GLY A 60 10.70 -1.83 -3.15
CA GLY A 60 11.60 -1.31 -4.18
C GLY A 60 10.85 -0.95 -5.46
N LEU A 61 9.90 -1.79 -5.90
CA LEU A 61 9.05 -1.54 -7.05
C LEU A 61 8.14 -0.32 -6.82
N ALA A 62 7.50 -0.22 -5.66
CA ALA A 62 6.66 0.92 -5.29
C ALA A 62 7.43 2.24 -5.34
N ILE A 63 8.63 2.28 -4.75
CA ILE A 63 9.52 3.45 -4.77
C ILE A 63 9.94 3.76 -6.20
N PHE A 64 10.39 2.77 -6.96
CA PHE A 64 10.83 2.96 -8.34
C PHE A 64 9.71 3.53 -9.22
N LEU A 65 8.50 2.96 -9.16
CA LEU A 65 7.35 3.44 -9.92
C LEU A 65 6.93 4.83 -9.46
N ALA A 66 6.87 5.10 -8.16
CA ALA A 66 6.57 6.43 -7.64
C ALA A 66 7.57 7.47 -8.17
N THR A 67 8.89 7.18 -8.14
CA THR A 67 9.90 8.08 -8.68
C THR A 67 9.67 8.34 -10.17
N ILE A 68 9.48 7.30 -10.99
CA ILE A 68 9.28 7.46 -12.43
C ILE A 68 8.00 8.24 -12.75
N LEU A 69 6.88 7.93 -12.07
CA LEU A 69 5.58 8.56 -12.34
C LEU A 69 5.51 10.02 -11.89
N THR A 70 6.24 10.37 -10.83
CA THR A 70 6.29 11.74 -10.30
C THR A 70 7.38 12.60 -10.94
N TRP A 71 8.28 12.00 -11.73
CA TRP A 71 9.45 12.70 -12.26
C TRP A 71 9.04 13.82 -13.20
N GLY A 72 9.47 15.05 -12.89
CA GLY A 72 9.17 16.24 -13.69
C GLY A 72 7.74 16.77 -13.54
N ASN A 73 6.93 16.18 -12.67
CA ASN A 73 5.60 16.70 -12.33
C ASN A 73 5.75 17.85 -11.31
N SER A 74 4.99 18.95 -11.48
CA SER A 74 4.97 20.07 -10.52
C SER A 74 4.50 19.68 -9.13
N ASP A 75 3.59 18.71 -9.06
CA ASP A 75 2.90 18.28 -7.85
C ASP A 75 3.48 16.99 -7.27
N TRP A 76 4.74 16.68 -7.60
CA TRP A 76 5.43 15.48 -7.14
C TRP A 76 5.36 15.30 -5.61
N GLU A 77 5.48 16.38 -4.83
CA GLU A 77 5.39 16.34 -3.36
C GLU A 77 4.04 15.80 -2.91
N MET A 78 2.97 16.26 -3.56
CA MET A 78 1.60 15.86 -3.28
C MET A 78 1.36 14.39 -3.64
N MET A 79 1.91 13.98 -4.79
CA MET A 79 1.88 12.58 -5.25
C MET A 79 2.60 11.65 -4.26
N TRP A 80 3.80 12.03 -3.82
CA TRP A 80 4.55 11.28 -2.80
C TRP A 80 3.83 11.25 -1.46
N LEU A 81 3.23 12.37 -1.03
CA LEU A 81 2.39 12.41 0.17
C LEU A 81 1.25 11.39 0.06
N GLY A 82 0.56 11.32 -1.08
CA GLY A 82 -0.49 10.34 -1.32
C GLY A 82 0.02 8.90 -1.21
N GLY A 83 1.09 8.56 -1.96
CA GLY A 83 1.66 7.21 -1.95
C GLY A 83 2.18 6.78 -0.58
N LEU A 84 2.88 7.67 0.14
CA LEU A 84 3.35 7.41 1.50
C LEU A 84 2.18 7.28 2.48
N SER A 85 1.18 8.14 2.40
CA SER A 85 -0.01 8.09 3.27
C SER A 85 -0.78 6.78 3.09
N ALA A 86 -0.93 6.29 1.85
CA ALA A 86 -1.56 4.99 1.59
C ALA A 86 -0.72 3.81 2.09
N SER A 87 0.59 3.96 2.25
CA SER A 87 1.51 2.89 2.68
C SER A 87 1.79 2.89 4.19
N ILE A 88 1.59 4.03 4.87
CA ILE A 88 1.81 4.19 6.32
C ILE A 88 1.13 3.11 7.17
N PRO A 89 -0.12 2.69 6.89
CA PRO A 89 -0.74 1.65 7.71
C PRO A 89 0.07 0.35 7.78
N ASP A 90 0.80 -0.02 6.73
CA ASP A 90 1.67 -1.22 6.74
C ASP A 90 2.98 -1.06 7.52
N ALA A 91 3.40 0.18 7.81
CA ALA A 91 4.65 0.43 8.53
C ALA A 91 4.68 -0.23 9.93
N HIS A 92 3.52 -0.53 10.49
CA HIS A 92 3.41 -1.25 11.75
C HIS A 92 4.04 -2.66 11.70
N ASN A 93 4.09 -3.32 10.53
CA ASN A 93 4.76 -4.61 10.35
C ASN A 93 6.27 -4.49 10.54
N LEU A 94 6.89 -3.46 9.95
CA LEU A 94 8.30 -3.14 10.15
C LEU A 94 8.59 -2.79 11.62
N LEU A 95 7.75 -1.96 12.22
CA LEU A 95 7.90 -1.58 13.62
C LEU A 95 7.74 -2.78 14.58
N ASN A 96 6.84 -3.72 14.27
CA ASN A 96 6.70 -4.98 15.01
C ASN A 96 8.01 -5.78 14.96
N ALA A 97 8.63 -5.90 13.78
CA ALA A 97 9.89 -6.61 13.56
C ALA A 97 11.07 -5.94 14.28
N LEU A 98 11.15 -4.60 14.31
CA LEU A 98 12.25 -3.87 14.94
C LEU A 98 12.14 -3.78 16.47
N TYR A 99 10.93 -3.64 17.01
CA TYR A 99 10.70 -3.29 18.41
C TYR A 99 10.05 -4.39 19.26
N ASN A 100 10.01 -5.64 18.77
CA ASN A 100 9.39 -6.78 19.47
C ASN A 100 7.93 -6.51 19.90
N SER A 101 7.14 -5.92 19.00
CA SER A 101 5.68 -5.75 19.13
C SER A 101 5.19 -5.21 20.48
N PRO A 102 5.38 -3.91 20.79
CA PRO A 102 4.83 -3.31 22.00
C PRO A 102 3.29 -3.42 22.04
N LYS A 103 2.69 -3.46 23.24
CA LYS A 103 1.24 -3.73 23.43
C LYS A 103 0.31 -2.86 22.57
N ARG A 104 0.67 -1.59 22.33
CA ARG A 104 -0.12 -0.67 21.48
C ARG A 104 -0.08 -1.08 20.01
N LEU A 105 1.08 -1.53 19.52
CA LEU A 105 1.25 -2.02 18.16
C LEU A 105 0.46 -3.31 17.93
N LYS A 106 0.45 -4.22 18.91
CA LYS A 106 -0.39 -5.44 18.85
C LYS A 106 -1.87 -5.12 18.68
N LYS A 107 -2.39 -4.12 19.41
CA LYS A 107 -3.79 -3.67 19.25
C LYS A 107 -4.05 -3.14 17.84
N TYR A 108 -3.14 -2.33 17.31
CA TYR A 108 -3.24 -1.81 15.96
C TYR A 108 -3.22 -2.95 14.92
N THR A 109 -2.28 -3.88 15.03
CA THR A 109 -2.20 -5.07 14.15
C THR A 109 -3.51 -5.86 14.14
N LEU A 110 -4.15 -6.06 15.29
CA LEU A 110 -5.44 -6.75 15.34
C LEU A 110 -6.56 -5.99 14.61
N VAL A 111 -6.56 -4.66 14.70
CA VAL A 111 -7.54 -3.82 14.00
C VAL A 111 -7.26 -3.79 12.50
N HIS A 112 -5.99 -3.63 12.10
CA HIS A 112 -5.56 -3.63 10.71
C HIS A 112 -5.87 -4.98 10.03
N ASN A 113 -5.51 -6.10 10.67
CA ASN A 113 -5.83 -7.45 10.19
C ASN A 113 -7.33 -7.72 10.04
N LYS A 114 -8.22 -7.00 10.76
CA LYS A 114 -9.66 -7.12 10.56
C LYS A 114 -10.11 -6.64 9.17
N TYR A 115 -9.39 -5.69 8.59
CA TYR A 115 -9.69 -5.17 7.26
C TYR A 115 -9.13 -6.05 6.14
N HIS A 116 -8.13 -6.90 6.42
CA HIS A 116 -7.61 -7.90 5.48
C HIS A 116 -8.61 -9.04 5.24
N TYR A 117 -9.70 -8.75 4.53
CA TYR A 117 -10.69 -9.73 4.14
C TYR A 117 -10.20 -10.53 2.92
N GLY A 118 -10.18 -11.86 3.04
CA GLY A 118 -9.75 -12.72 1.93
C GLY A 118 -8.27 -12.58 1.57
N LYS A 119 -7.39 -12.32 2.55
CA LYS A 119 -5.93 -12.16 2.39
C LYS A 119 -5.21 -13.34 1.70
N TYR A 120 -5.82 -14.53 1.74
CA TYR A 120 -5.24 -15.78 1.25
C TYR A 120 -5.98 -16.32 0.02
N VAL A 121 -6.41 -15.44 -0.88
CA VAL A 121 -6.86 -15.87 -2.21
C VAL A 121 -5.68 -16.51 -2.94
N ARG A 122 -5.97 -17.50 -3.80
CA ARG A 122 -4.95 -18.15 -4.64
C ARG A 122 -4.12 -17.09 -5.37
N PHE A 123 -2.83 -17.37 -5.52
CA PHE A 123 -1.85 -16.44 -6.08
C PHE A 123 -2.32 -15.73 -7.35
N LEU A 124 -2.77 -16.47 -8.37
CA LEU A 124 -3.16 -15.89 -9.67
C LEU A 124 -4.33 -14.90 -9.58
N PRO A 125 -5.52 -15.26 -9.08
CA PRO A 125 -6.62 -14.30 -8.98
C PRO A 125 -6.30 -13.13 -8.04
N GLY A 126 -5.55 -13.38 -6.97
CA GLY A 126 -5.12 -12.33 -6.05
C GLY A 126 -4.21 -11.30 -6.72
N ILE A 127 -3.17 -11.76 -7.43
CA ILE A 127 -2.25 -10.88 -8.19
C ILE A 127 -2.95 -10.20 -9.36
N ALA A 128 -3.84 -10.90 -10.08
CA ALA A 128 -4.59 -10.31 -11.19
C ALA A 128 -5.43 -9.10 -10.75
N LEU A 129 -6.06 -9.17 -9.57
CA LEU A 129 -6.75 -8.03 -8.98
C LEU A 129 -5.78 -6.87 -8.68
N GLN A 130 -4.60 -7.16 -8.12
CA GLN A 130 -3.65 -6.08 -7.82
C GLN A 130 -3.15 -5.40 -9.10
N LEU A 131 -2.87 -6.17 -10.16
CA LEU A 131 -2.51 -5.62 -11.47
C LEU A 131 -3.63 -4.77 -12.05
N PHE A 132 -4.88 -5.20 -11.90
CA PHE A 132 -6.03 -4.40 -12.30
C PHE A 132 -6.11 -3.07 -11.52
N VAL A 133 -5.94 -3.10 -10.20
CA VAL A 133 -5.89 -1.87 -9.37
C VAL A 133 -4.77 -0.95 -9.82
N ILE A 134 -3.57 -1.47 -10.06
CA ILE A 134 -2.42 -0.71 -10.58
C ILE A 134 -2.78 -0.06 -11.93
N MET A 135 -3.36 -0.81 -12.87
CA MET A 135 -3.78 -0.28 -14.16
C MET A 135 -4.82 0.84 -14.01
N MET A 136 -5.80 0.68 -13.13
CA MET A 136 -6.80 1.72 -12.87
C MET A 136 -6.18 2.97 -12.27
N SER A 137 -5.23 2.83 -11.34
CA SER A 137 -4.49 3.98 -10.81
C SER A 137 -3.76 4.75 -11.91
N LEU A 138 -3.11 4.05 -12.84
CA LEU A 138 -2.43 4.69 -13.98
C LEU A 138 -3.41 5.40 -14.91
N VAL A 139 -4.59 4.81 -15.16
CA VAL A 139 -5.65 5.47 -15.96
C VAL A 139 -6.10 6.75 -15.26
N VAL A 140 -6.38 6.71 -13.95
CA VAL A 140 -6.82 7.88 -13.17
C VAL A 140 -5.78 8.99 -13.17
N MET A 141 -4.48 8.67 -13.08
CA MET A 141 -3.41 9.67 -13.18
C MET A 141 -3.31 10.35 -14.55
N SER A 142 -3.90 9.76 -15.58
CA SER A 142 -3.87 10.29 -16.96
C SER A 142 -5.09 11.13 -17.37
N LEU A 143 -6.10 11.21 -16.49
CA LEU A 143 -7.31 12.03 -16.66
C LEU A 143 -7.06 13.45 -16.18
#